data_AF-A0A2S4ZLM5-F1
#
_entry.id   AF-A0A2S4ZLM5-F1
#
_cell.length_a   1.000
_cell.length_b   1.000
_cell.length_c   1.000
_cell.angle_alpha   90.00
_cell.angle_beta   90.00
_cell.angle_gamma   90.00
#
_symmetry.space_group_name_H-M   'P 1'
#
loop_
_entity.id
_entity.type
_entity.pdbx_description
1 polymer ?
#
loop_
_entity_poly.entity_id
_entity_poly.type
_entity_poly.pdbx_seq_one_letter_code
_entity_poly.pdbx_strand_id
1 'polypeptide(L)'
;MRLRLREFRPRTGPHEYRITQPRHTLRHTSLRAPDPVGTLLGDHDGLNRLAGLFSFAARSPHTIVHVPLRDGVPPDEGVGELVDLVLVHERLGLRPSQWPGLRRRLRQGTPLTVRTDEARTARDAAAWSGRRDRAGSRGDLRHATHARTFFLFGHREAFAETATCFADAAGRGPYQNRVGEGRMAYLGSFPPLADPPGGGHPVEVMICFKPYPPYAHFRPPGAPASRPRRPAAAP
;
A
#
# COMPACT_ATOMS: atom_id res chain seq x y z
N MET A 1 3.17 -3.01 15.09
CA MET A 1 3.03 -1.55 14.80
C MET A 1 1.69 -1.06 15.35
N ARG A 2 1.55 0.25 15.63
CA ARG A 2 0.28 0.87 16.04
C ARG A 2 -0.20 1.85 14.97
N LEU A 3 -1.37 1.59 14.38
CA LEU A 3 -1.98 2.46 13.38
C LEU A 3 -3.01 3.39 14.04
N ARG A 4 -2.99 4.65 13.63
CA ARG A 4 -4.01 5.64 13.97
C ARG A 4 -4.92 5.80 12.77
N LEU A 5 -6.17 5.42 12.93
CA LEU A 5 -7.20 5.38 11.88
C LEU A 5 -8.38 6.29 12.26
N ARG A 6 -9.22 6.56 11.27
CA ARG A 6 -10.59 7.06 11.44
C ARG A 6 -11.55 6.00 10.93
N GLU A 7 -12.53 5.63 11.74
CA GLU A 7 -13.61 4.72 11.39
C GLU A 7 -14.84 5.51 10.97
N PHE A 8 -15.51 5.06 9.91
CA PHE A 8 -16.76 5.59 9.40
C PHE A 8 -17.75 4.44 9.23
N ARG A 9 -19.04 4.74 9.44
CA ARG A 9 -20.13 3.79 9.22
C ARG A 9 -21.20 4.36 8.28
N PRO A 10 -20.86 4.65 7.01
CA PRO A 10 -21.87 5.08 6.06
C PRO A 10 -22.84 3.94 5.73
N ARG A 11 -24.11 4.28 5.64
CA ARG A 11 -25.17 3.39 5.17
C ARG A 11 -25.44 3.65 3.69
N THR A 12 -25.75 2.62 2.90
CA THR A 12 -26.19 2.73 1.50
C THR A 12 -27.34 1.75 1.27
N GLY A 13 -28.55 2.29 1.10
CA GLY A 13 -29.76 1.46 1.15
C GLY A 13 -29.86 0.74 2.52
N PRO A 14 -30.12 -0.58 2.54
CA PRO A 14 -30.24 -1.33 3.79
C PRO A 14 -28.88 -1.71 4.42
N HIS A 15 -27.76 -1.52 3.71
CA HIS A 15 -26.44 -1.98 4.15
C HIS A 15 -25.65 -0.89 4.87
N GLU A 16 -25.07 -1.21 6.03
CA GLU A 16 -24.06 -0.39 6.69
C GLU A 16 -22.66 -0.96 6.40
N TYR A 17 -21.73 -0.08 5.99
CA TYR A 17 -20.35 -0.47 5.75
C TYR A 17 -19.44 0.12 6.82
N ARG A 18 -18.54 -0.71 7.37
CA ARG A 18 -17.44 -0.22 8.20
C ARG A 18 -16.26 0.13 7.30
N ILE A 19 -15.95 1.41 7.20
CA ILE A 19 -14.83 1.94 6.39
C ILE A 19 -13.81 2.57 7.33
N THR A 20 -12.53 2.27 7.14
CA THR A 20 -11.44 2.90 7.89
C THR A 20 -10.50 3.63 6.96
N GLN A 21 -9.90 4.72 7.44
CA GLN A 21 -8.87 5.48 6.75
C GLN A 21 -7.70 5.76 7.69
N PRO A 22 -6.47 5.91 7.17
CA PRO A 22 -5.38 6.51 7.92
C PRO A 22 -5.81 7.86 8.49
N ARG A 23 -5.53 8.12 9.77
CA ARG A 23 -5.84 9.42 10.40
C ARG A 23 -5.07 10.57 9.75
N HIS A 24 -3.88 10.28 9.26
CA HIS A 24 -3.01 11.22 8.55
C HIS A 24 -2.73 10.65 7.16
N THR A 25 -2.83 11.51 6.14
CA THR A 25 -2.46 11.19 4.76
C THR A 25 -1.04 10.64 4.71
N LEU A 26 -0.82 9.60 3.91
CA LEU A 26 0.51 9.09 3.58
C LEU A 26 1.11 10.06 2.55
N ARG A 27 1.72 11.14 3.05
CA ARG A 27 2.09 12.30 2.22
C ARG A 27 3.06 11.97 1.10
N HIS A 28 3.96 11.01 1.29
CA HIS A 28 4.96 10.62 0.28
C HIS A 28 4.67 9.21 -0.22
N THR A 29 3.40 8.93 -0.45
CA THR A 29 2.95 7.66 -1.00
C THR A 29 1.88 7.92 -2.04
N SER A 30 2.05 7.33 -3.20
CA SER A 30 1.16 7.51 -4.34
C SER A 30 0.97 6.18 -5.06
N LEU A 31 -0.22 6.00 -5.64
CA LEU A 31 -0.51 4.89 -6.53
C LEU A 31 -0.95 5.46 -7.88
N ARG A 32 -0.28 5.03 -8.95
CA ARG A 32 -0.72 5.24 -10.32
C ARG A 32 -1.53 4.04 -10.80
N ALA A 33 -2.68 4.30 -11.42
CA ALA A 33 -3.58 3.27 -11.90
C ALA A 33 -2.86 2.31 -12.87
N PRO A 34 -3.04 1.00 -12.74
CA PRO A 34 -2.48 0.07 -13.69
C PRO A 34 -3.22 0.12 -15.03
N ASP A 35 -2.45 0.29 -16.11
CA ASP A 35 -2.90 0.14 -17.50
C ASP A 35 -1.69 -0.18 -18.43
N PRO A 36 -1.24 -1.44 -18.55
CA PRO A 36 -1.51 -2.58 -17.65
C PRO A 36 -0.64 -2.55 -16.39
N VAL A 37 0.43 -1.75 -16.36
CA VAL A 37 1.37 -1.68 -15.22
C VAL A 37 1.12 -0.40 -14.42
N GLY A 38 0.81 -0.57 -13.14
CA GLY A 38 0.68 0.50 -12.16
C GLY A 38 1.96 0.65 -11.35
N THR A 39 2.14 1.82 -10.74
CA THR A 39 3.29 2.08 -9.87
C THR A 39 2.80 2.61 -8.53
N LEU A 40 3.09 1.86 -7.47
CA LEU A 40 3.02 2.33 -6.11
C LEU A 40 4.39 2.83 -5.68
N LEU A 41 4.48 4.12 -5.39
CA LEU A 41 5.70 4.76 -4.94
C LEU A 41 5.53 5.18 -3.48
N GLY A 42 6.50 4.86 -2.63
CA GLY A 42 6.47 5.25 -1.22
C GLY A 42 7.85 5.45 -0.61
N ASP A 43 7.93 6.30 0.42
CA ASP A 43 9.08 6.37 1.31
C ASP A 43 9.00 5.30 2.43
N HIS A 44 9.98 5.30 3.34
CA HIS A 44 10.04 4.32 4.41
C HIS A 44 8.80 4.34 5.33
N ASP A 45 8.29 5.53 5.70
CA ASP A 45 7.10 5.64 6.56
C ASP A 45 5.83 5.22 5.80
N GLY A 46 5.70 5.66 4.55
CA GLY A 46 4.60 5.32 3.65
C GLY A 46 4.43 3.83 3.44
N LEU A 47 5.51 3.14 3.06
CA LEU A 47 5.51 1.69 2.83
C LEU A 47 5.26 0.93 4.14
N ASN A 48 5.85 1.34 5.27
CA ASN A 48 5.55 0.73 6.58
C ASN A 48 4.07 0.88 6.98
N ARG A 49 3.48 2.05 6.73
CA ARG A 49 2.05 2.27 7.00
C ARG A 49 1.16 1.42 6.10
N LEU A 50 1.51 1.30 4.81
CA LEU A 50 0.82 0.39 3.89
C LEU A 50 0.92 -1.06 4.38
N ALA A 51 2.10 -1.52 4.80
CA ALA A 51 2.26 -2.85 5.40
C ALA A 51 1.26 -3.08 6.55
N GLY A 52 1.11 -2.09 7.43
CA GLY A 52 0.12 -2.18 8.50
C GLY A 52 -1.33 -2.16 8.03
N LEU A 53 -1.67 -1.32 7.07
CA LEU A 53 -3.03 -1.20 6.56
C LEU A 53 -3.48 -2.51 5.89
N PHE A 54 -2.58 -3.17 5.17
CA PHE A 54 -2.80 -4.50 4.61
C PHE A 54 -2.87 -5.59 5.70
N SER A 55 -1.99 -5.55 6.70
CA SER A 55 -2.07 -6.44 7.88
C SER A 55 -3.40 -6.29 8.63
N PHE A 56 -3.90 -5.06 8.76
CA PHE A 56 -5.20 -4.78 9.36
C PHE A 56 -6.36 -5.29 8.50
N ALA A 57 -6.32 -5.07 7.18
CA ALA A 57 -7.32 -5.60 6.24
C ALA A 57 -7.37 -7.14 6.29
N ALA A 58 -6.21 -7.80 6.38
CA ALA A 58 -6.11 -9.25 6.54
C ALA A 58 -6.83 -9.76 7.81
N ARG A 59 -6.78 -8.99 8.91
CA ARG A 59 -7.39 -9.38 10.19
C ARG A 59 -8.86 -8.96 10.33
N SER A 60 -9.34 -8.03 9.51
CA SER A 60 -10.65 -7.41 9.66
C SER A 60 -11.53 -7.64 8.44
N PRO A 61 -12.05 -8.87 8.23
CA PRO A 61 -12.80 -9.24 7.01
C PRO A 61 -14.11 -8.47 6.83
N HIS A 62 -14.60 -7.79 7.87
CA HIS A 62 -15.81 -6.97 7.81
C HIS A 62 -15.49 -5.48 7.73
N THR A 63 -14.32 -5.11 7.22
CA THR A 63 -13.87 -3.71 7.15
C THR A 63 -13.26 -3.40 5.80
N ILE A 64 -13.66 -2.27 5.23
CA ILE A 64 -13.04 -1.69 4.05
C ILE A 64 -11.94 -0.75 4.53
N VAL A 65 -10.74 -0.88 3.98
CA VAL A 65 -9.63 0.05 4.26
C VAL A 65 -9.47 0.96 3.05
N HIS A 66 -9.76 2.25 3.22
CA HIS A 66 -9.57 3.26 2.19
C HIS A 66 -8.32 4.09 2.48
N VAL A 67 -7.38 4.09 1.54
CA VAL A 67 -6.13 4.84 1.60
C VAL A 67 -6.21 5.97 0.57
N PRO A 68 -6.44 7.23 1.00
CA PRO A 68 -6.51 8.37 0.09
C PRO A 68 -5.10 8.77 -0.36
N LEU A 69 -4.63 8.19 -1.46
CA LEU A 69 -3.26 8.38 -1.96
C LEU A 69 -3.14 9.54 -2.96
N ARG A 70 -4.25 10.05 -3.48
CA ARG A 70 -4.23 11.16 -4.46
C ARG A 70 -3.90 12.51 -3.83
N ASP A 71 -4.17 12.67 -2.54
CA ASP A 71 -4.05 13.93 -1.81
C ASP A 71 -2.65 14.13 -1.18
N GLY A 72 -1.71 13.24 -1.51
CA GLY A 72 -0.31 13.33 -1.10
C GLY A 72 0.47 14.41 -1.87
N VAL A 73 1.76 14.51 -1.57
CA VAL A 73 2.69 15.30 -2.39
C VAL A 73 2.81 14.60 -3.74
N PRO A 74 2.62 15.31 -4.87
CA PRO A 74 2.74 14.72 -6.18
C PRO A 74 4.11 14.08 -6.38
N PRO A 75 4.19 12.82 -6.84
CA PRO A 75 5.45 12.18 -7.17
C PRO A 75 6.05 12.82 -8.43
N ASP A 76 7.37 12.98 -8.44
CA ASP A 76 8.17 13.49 -9.55
C ASP A 76 8.55 12.39 -10.57
N GLU A 77 8.30 11.12 -10.25
CA GLU A 77 8.51 9.97 -11.14
C GLU A 77 7.22 9.13 -11.33
N GLY A 78 7.22 8.31 -12.37
CA GLY A 78 6.11 7.42 -12.76
C GLY A 78 5.12 8.04 -13.77
N VAL A 79 4.38 7.17 -14.46
CA VAL A 79 3.42 7.53 -15.53
C VAL A 79 2.03 7.03 -15.17
N GLY A 80 0.99 7.77 -15.58
CA GLY A 80 -0.41 7.37 -15.38
C GLY A 80 -1.14 8.17 -14.31
N GLU A 81 -2.44 7.91 -14.18
CA GLU A 81 -3.33 8.67 -13.30
C GLU A 81 -3.17 8.28 -11.82
N LEU A 82 -3.13 9.28 -10.94
CA LEU A 82 -3.16 9.06 -9.49
C LEU A 82 -4.53 8.58 -9.02
N VAL A 83 -4.54 7.49 -8.26
CA VAL A 83 -5.74 6.85 -7.72
C VAL A 83 -5.66 6.61 -6.22
N ASP A 84 -6.82 6.56 -5.56
CA ASP A 84 -6.92 6.05 -4.19
C ASP A 84 -6.77 4.52 -4.20
N LEU A 85 -6.41 3.93 -3.06
CA LEU A 85 -6.41 2.48 -2.87
C LEU A 85 -7.53 2.08 -1.91
N VAL A 86 -8.30 1.05 -2.25
CA VAL A 86 -9.33 0.48 -1.39
C VAL A 86 -9.14 -1.03 -1.26
N LEU A 87 -8.96 -1.49 -0.02
CA LEU A 87 -8.85 -2.91 0.33
C LEU A 87 -10.20 -3.41 0.81
N VAL A 88 -10.68 -4.47 0.19
CA VAL A 88 -11.98 -5.08 0.49
C VAL A 88 -11.79 -6.57 0.65
N HIS A 89 -12.26 -7.11 1.78
CA HIS A 89 -12.34 -8.55 1.89
C HIS A 89 -13.40 -9.08 0.90
N GLU A 90 -13.07 -10.10 0.11
CA GLU A 90 -13.93 -10.63 -0.96
C GLU A 90 -15.39 -10.91 -0.52
N ARG A 91 -15.57 -11.36 0.72
CA ARG A 91 -16.87 -11.67 1.35
C ARG A 91 -17.78 -10.46 1.56
N LEU A 92 -17.26 -9.22 1.51
CA LEU A 92 -18.06 -8.01 1.72
C LEU A 92 -18.94 -7.65 0.52
N GLY A 93 -18.67 -8.19 -0.66
CA GLY A 93 -19.50 -7.96 -1.85
C GLY A 93 -19.63 -6.50 -2.28
N LEU A 94 -18.71 -5.61 -1.87
CA LEU A 94 -18.72 -4.20 -2.28
C LEU A 94 -18.58 -4.10 -3.79
N ARG A 95 -19.52 -3.42 -4.46
CA ARG A 95 -19.40 -3.12 -5.89
C ARG A 95 -18.63 -1.80 -6.07
N PRO A 96 -17.62 -1.72 -6.95
CA PRO A 96 -16.89 -0.47 -7.21
C PRO A 96 -17.81 0.73 -7.55
N SER A 97 -18.92 0.49 -8.25
CA SER A 97 -19.91 1.52 -8.61
C SER A 97 -20.62 2.18 -7.41
N GLN A 98 -20.65 1.53 -6.24
CA GLN A 98 -21.21 2.10 -5.01
C GLN A 98 -20.24 3.10 -4.34
N TRP A 99 -18.96 3.03 -4.70
CA TRP A 99 -17.90 3.76 -4.02
C TRP A 99 -18.06 5.27 -4.06
N PRO A 100 -18.42 5.93 -5.19
CA PRO A 100 -18.62 7.38 -5.19
C PRO A 100 -19.69 7.84 -4.20
N GLY A 101 -20.73 7.04 -3.98
CA GLY A 101 -21.77 7.31 -2.99
C GLY A 101 -21.27 7.16 -1.56
N LEU A 102 -20.54 6.07 -1.27
CA LEU A 102 -19.93 5.81 0.03
C LEU A 102 -18.87 6.85 0.39
N ARG A 103 -17.94 7.15 -0.53
CA ARG A 103 -16.84 8.10 -0.34
C ARG A 103 -17.34 9.50 0.01
N ARG A 104 -18.46 9.94 -0.59
CA ARG A 104 -19.08 11.24 -0.26
C ARG A 104 -19.63 11.31 1.16
N ARG A 105 -19.93 10.17 1.79
CA ARG A 105 -20.47 10.09 3.16
C ARG A 105 -19.38 9.97 4.23
N LEU A 106 -18.10 9.85 3.85
CA LEU A 106 -16.96 9.86 4.77
C LEU A 106 -16.68 11.29 5.24
N ARG A 107 -17.46 11.79 6.21
CA ARG A 107 -17.37 13.15 6.75
C ARG A 107 -16.97 13.17 8.22
N GLN A 108 -17.79 12.55 9.06
CA GLN A 108 -17.58 12.46 10.50
C GLN A 108 -17.16 11.05 10.85
N GLY A 109 -15.86 10.87 11.11
CA GLY A 109 -15.27 9.58 11.49
C GLY A 109 -14.78 9.60 12.92
N THR A 110 -14.94 8.47 13.61
CA THR A 110 -14.50 8.28 15.00
C THR A 110 -13.03 7.86 15.01
N PRO A 111 -12.17 8.46 15.87
CA PRO A 111 -10.79 8.01 16.01
C PRO A 111 -10.71 6.54 16.44
N LEU A 112 -9.84 5.77 15.78
CA LEU A 112 -9.60 4.37 16.07
C LEU A 112 -8.09 4.14 16.15
N THR A 113 -7.63 3.38 17.14
CA THR A 113 -6.24 2.93 17.21
C THR A 113 -6.20 1.42 17.16
N VAL A 114 -5.44 0.85 16.23
CA VAL A 114 -5.30 -0.61 16.09
C VAL A 114 -3.83 -0.99 16.22
N ARG A 115 -3.57 -2.19 16.73
CA ARG A 115 -2.25 -2.81 16.73
C ARG A 115 -2.23 -3.90 15.68
N THR A 116 -1.20 -3.90 14.85
CA THR A 116 -0.91 -5.01 13.94
C THR A 116 -0.19 -6.12 14.70
N ASP A 117 -0.31 -7.35 14.19
CA ASP A 117 0.33 -8.55 14.72
C ASP A 117 1.28 -9.06 13.64
N GLU A 118 2.52 -8.54 13.63
CA GLU A 118 3.52 -8.83 12.60
C GLU A 118 3.82 -10.33 12.50
N ALA A 119 3.93 -11.02 13.64
CA ALA A 119 4.23 -12.45 13.69
C ALA A 119 3.11 -13.28 13.07
N ARG A 120 1.85 -12.90 13.29
CA ARG A 120 0.71 -13.52 12.60
C ARG A 120 0.70 -13.20 11.12
N THR A 121 0.91 -11.93 10.74
CA THR A 121 0.96 -11.53 9.33
C THR A 121 2.03 -12.33 8.58
N ALA A 122 3.22 -12.51 9.15
CA ALA A 122 4.28 -13.33 8.57
C ALA A 122 3.88 -14.81 8.43
N ARG A 123 3.20 -15.39 9.43
CA ARG A 123 2.69 -16.78 9.34
C ARG A 123 1.63 -16.95 8.26
N ASP A 124 0.70 -16.01 8.15
CA ASP A 124 -0.36 -16.05 7.14
C ASP A 124 0.21 -15.87 5.72
N ALA A 125 1.20 -14.99 5.56
CA ALA A 125 1.96 -14.81 4.33
C ALA A 125 2.72 -16.10 3.95
N ALA A 126 3.48 -16.70 4.88
CA ALA A 126 4.19 -17.94 4.60
C ALA A 126 3.26 -19.11 4.23
N ALA A 127 2.08 -19.19 4.86
CA ALA A 127 1.04 -20.16 4.49
C ALA A 127 0.51 -19.92 3.06
N TRP A 128 0.35 -18.65 2.66
CA TRP A 128 -0.02 -18.27 1.29
C TRP A 128 1.02 -18.73 0.28
N SER A 129 2.27 -18.29 0.42
CA SER A 129 3.35 -18.59 -0.52
C SER A 129 3.54 -20.10 -0.66
N GLY A 130 3.54 -20.83 0.46
CA GLY A 130 3.65 -22.30 0.45
C GLY A 130 2.50 -23.00 -0.27
N ARG A 131 1.27 -22.47 -0.29
CA ARG A 131 0.19 -23.05 -1.10
C ARG A 131 0.32 -22.70 -2.57
N ARG A 132 0.71 -21.46 -2.89
CA ARG A 132 0.93 -21.01 -4.26
C ARG A 132 1.95 -21.90 -4.96
N ASP A 133 3.06 -22.18 -4.29
CA ASP A 133 4.16 -22.99 -4.81
C ASP A 133 3.77 -24.46 -5.04
N ARG A 134 2.76 -24.97 -4.31
CA ARG A 134 2.30 -26.37 -4.41
C ARG A 134 1.14 -26.60 -5.36
N ALA A 135 0.24 -25.63 -5.50
CA ALA A 135 -1.09 -25.87 -6.09
C ALA A 135 -1.35 -25.13 -7.40
N GLY A 136 -0.40 -24.32 -7.91
CA GLY A 136 -0.69 -23.40 -9.02
C GLY A 136 -1.90 -22.51 -8.71
N SER A 137 -2.19 -22.27 -7.43
CA SER A 137 -3.52 -21.83 -7.00
C SER A 137 -3.74 -20.34 -7.25
N ARG A 138 -4.80 -20.07 -8.01
CA ARG A 138 -5.46 -18.78 -8.29
C ARG A 138 -6.11 -18.14 -7.05
N GLY A 139 -5.37 -17.77 -6.02
CA GLY A 139 -5.89 -16.77 -5.06
C GLY A 139 -5.37 -15.39 -5.43
N ASP A 140 -5.58 -15.06 -6.69
CA ASP A 140 -5.18 -13.81 -7.26
C ASP A 140 -6.02 -12.70 -6.60
N LEU A 141 -5.37 -11.57 -6.33
CA LEU A 141 -6.08 -10.39 -5.86
C LEU A 141 -6.96 -9.91 -7.02
N ARG A 142 -8.27 -10.07 -6.88
CA ARG A 142 -9.20 -9.48 -7.85
C ARG A 142 -9.10 -7.97 -7.74
N HIS A 143 -9.11 -7.30 -8.88
CA HIS A 143 -8.95 -5.86 -8.92
C HIS A 143 -10.02 -5.18 -9.77
N ALA A 144 -10.19 -3.89 -9.56
CA ALA A 144 -10.99 -3.02 -10.42
C ALA A 144 -10.51 -1.59 -10.28
N THR A 145 -10.60 -0.80 -11.34
CA THR A 145 -10.40 0.66 -11.28
C THR A 145 -11.75 1.34 -11.53
N HIS A 146 -12.20 2.17 -10.60
CA HIS A 146 -13.43 2.94 -10.76
C HIS A 146 -13.36 4.26 -10.01
N ALA A 147 -13.83 5.35 -10.64
CA ALA A 147 -13.88 6.69 -10.04
C ALA A 147 -12.56 7.12 -9.37
N ARG A 148 -11.44 6.95 -10.10
CA ARG A 148 -10.07 7.26 -9.66
C ARG A 148 -9.66 6.51 -8.39
N THR A 149 -10.13 5.27 -8.25
CA THR A 149 -9.86 4.40 -7.11
C THR A 149 -9.53 3.01 -7.63
N PHE A 150 -8.40 2.47 -7.19
CA PHE A 150 -8.01 1.09 -7.42
C PHE A 150 -8.47 0.23 -6.24
N PHE A 151 -9.25 -0.79 -6.54
CA PHE A 151 -9.80 -1.73 -5.58
C PHE A 151 -9.01 -3.01 -5.62
N LEU A 152 -8.67 -3.53 -4.44
CA LEU A 152 -8.20 -4.89 -4.24
C LEU A 152 -9.24 -5.67 -3.45
N PHE A 153 -9.70 -6.75 -4.04
CA PHE A 153 -10.58 -7.72 -3.42
C PHE A 153 -9.75 -8.97 -3.12
N GLY A 154 -9.53 -9.23 -1.83
CA GLY A 154 -8.65 -10.29 -1.39
C GLY A 154 -9.21 -11.04 -0.18
N HIS A 155 -8.67 -12.22 0.05
CA HIS A 155 -8.83 -12.94 1.30
C HIS A 155 -7.68 -12.55 2.26
N ARG A 156 -7.77 -13.02 3.51
CA ARG A 156 -6.81 -12.72 4.58
C ARG A 156 -5.35 -12.89 4.14
N GLU A 157 -5.04 -13.99 3.48
CA GLU A 157 -3.66 -14.43 3.25
C GLU A 157 -3.01 -13.63 2.11
N ALA A 158 -3.74 -13.31 1.03
CA ALA A 158 -3.26 -12.37 0.00
C ALA A 158 -2.97 -10.96 0.56
N PHE A 159 -3.81 -10.44 1.47
CA PHE A 159 -3.52 -9.18 2.15
C PHE A 159 -2.32 -9.29 3.10
N ALA A 160 -2.15 -10.43 3.78
CA ALA A 160 -0.98 -10.67 4.62
C ALA A 160 0.32 -10.73 3.81
N GLU A 161 0.30 -11.40 2.66
CA GLU A 161 1.43 -11.44 1.72
C GLU A 161 1.77 -10.04 1.18
N THR A 162 0.77 -9.27 0.76
CA THR A 162 1.04 -7.91 0.27
C THR A 162 1.59 -7.02 1.40
N ALA A 163 1.16 -7.24 2.65
CA ALA A 163 1.73 -6.56 3.81
C ALA A 163 3.23 -6.87 4.01
N THR A 164 3.65 -8.13 3.85
CA THR A 164 5.06 -8.50 3.96
C THR A 164 5.89 -7.92 2.82
N CYS A 165 5.37 -7.88 1.59
CA CYS A 165 6.01 -7.18 0.46
C CYS A 165 6.28 -5.70 0.78
N PHE A 166 5.32 -4.99 1.37
CA PHE A 166 5.52 -3.60 1.77
C PHE A 166 6.53 -3.43 2.91
N ALA A 167 6.48 -4.29 3.92
CA ALA A 167 7.42 -4.23 5.04
C ALA A 167 8.87 -4.47 4.56
N ASP A 168 9.04 -5.44 3.68
CA ASP A 168 10.30 -5.77 3.04
C ASP A 168 10.79 -4.63 2.13
N ALA A 169 9.90 -4.04 1.33
CA ALA A 169 10.20 -2.86 0.52
C ALA A 169 10.61 -1.65 1.39
N ALA A 170 9.92 -1.41 2.52
CA ALA A 170 10.28 -0.37 3.46
C ALA A 170 11.67 -0.60 4.08
N GLY A 171 12.02 -1.87 4.36
CA GLY A 171 13.30 -2.27 4.92
C GLY A 171 14.46 -2.16 3.94
N ARG A 172 14.29 -2.68 2.71
CA ARG A 172 15.36 -2.72 1.69
C ARG A 172 15.50 -1.45 0.87
N GLY A 173 14.41 -0.70 0.70
CA GLY A 173 14.36 0.49 -0.15
C GLY A 173 15.44 1.54 0.14
N PRO A 174 15.67 1.91 1.41
CA PRO A 174 16.71 2.85 1.78
C PRO A 174 18.13 2.49 1.32
N TYR A 175 18.38 1.20 1.04
CA TYR A 175 19.71 0.67 0.71
C TYR A 175 19.87 0.38 -0.78
N GLN A 176 18.90 0.74 -1.62
CA GLN A 176 19.01 0.53 -3.05
C GLN A 176 19.96 1.53 -3.70
N ASN A 177 20.58 1.11 -4.80
CA ASN A 177 21.46 1.95 -5.58
C ASN A 177 20.71 3.20 -6.08
N ARG A 178 21.39 4.35 -6.09
CA ARG A 178 20.90 5.66 -6.58
C ARG A 178 19.70 6.25 -5.83
N VAL A 179 19.20 5.60 -4.79
CA VAL A 179 18.15 6.16 -3.91
C VAL A 179 18.63 7.45 -3.24
N GLY A 180 19.88 7.51 -2.79
CA GLY A 180 20.48 8.73 -2.22
C GLY A 180 20.61 9.90 -3.22
N GLU A 181 20.53 9.61 -4.52
CA GLU A 181 20.51 10.61 -5.60
C GLU A 181 19.07 11.07 -5.93
N GLY A 182 18.06 10.54 -5.22
CA GLY A 182 16.66 10.85 -5.45
C GLY A 182 16.00 10.03 -6.56
N ARG A 183 16.59 8.91 -7.00
CA ARG A 183 15.95 7.99 -7.96
C ARG A 183 15.05 7.00 -7.25
N MET A 184 13.93 6.62 -7.88
CA MET A 184 13.14 5.50 -7.38
C MET A 184 13.87 4.16 -7.58
N ALA A 185 13.57 3.19 -6.72
CA ALA A 185 14.04 1.81 -6.85
C ALA A 185 12.86 0.84 -6.83
N TYR A 186 12.80 -0.06 -7.80
CA TYR A 186 11.86 -1.17 -7.81
C TYR A 186 12.22 -2.22 -6.76
N LEU A 187 11.25 -2.69 -5.98
CA LEU A 187 11.48 -3.61 -4.87
C LEU A 187 10.67 -4.89 -4.93
N GLY A 188 9.83 -5.03 -5.94
CA GLY A 188 8.89 -6.14 -6.13
C GLY A 188 7.54 -5.61 -6.60
N SER A 189 6.58 -6.50 -6.72
CA SER A 189 5.22 -6.17 -7.16
C SER A 189 4.19 -6.75 -6.20
N PHE A 190 2.93 -6.33 -6.37
CA PHE A 190 1.83 -6.99 -5.68
C PHE A 190 1.81 -8.49 -6.03
N PRO A 191 1.26 -9.35 -5.15
CA PRO A 191 0.90 -10.71 -5.55
C PRO A 191 0.06 -10.70 -6.83
N PRO A 192 0.09 -11.80 -7.62
CA PRO A 192 -0.63 -11.89 -8.89
C PRO A 192 -2.05 -11.34 -8.79
N LEU A 193 -2.38 -10.44 -9.71
CA LEU A 193 -3.71 -9.86 -9.81
C LEU A 193 -4.55 -10.71 -10.76
N ALA A 194 -5.82 -10.88 -10.42
CA ALA A 194 -6.72 -11.70 -11.23
C ALA A 194 -7.12 -10.91 -12.47
N ASP A 195 -6.54 -11.24 -13.62
CA ASP A 195 -6.87 -10.55 -14.87
C ASP A 195 -8.34 -10.75 -15.26
N PRO A 196 -9.02 -9.71 -15.80
CA PRO A 196 -10.29 -9.92 -16.47
C PRO A 196 -10.10 -10.84 -17.70
N PRO A 197 -11.11 -11.64 -18.05
CA PRO A 197 -11.03 -12.48 -19.25
C PRO A 197 -10.82 -11.60 -20.50
N GLY A 198 -9.88 -11.96 -21.37
CA GLY A 198 -9.63 -11.19 -22.59
C GLY A 198 -8.29 -11.42 -23.29
N GLY A 199 -7.29 -11.98 -22.61
CA GLY A 199 -5.95 -12.19 -23.19
C GLY A 199 -5.21 -10.86 -23.40
N GLY A 200 -4.16 -10.62 -22.60
CA GLY A 200 -3.39 -9.38 -22.62
C GLY A 200 -2.22 -9.47 -21.65
N HIS A 201 -1.39 -8.42 -21.59
CA HIS A 201 -0.36 -8.35 -20.57
C HIS A 201 -1.03 -8.31 -19.18
N PRO A 202 -0.63 -9.18 -18.23
CA PRO A 202 -1.22 -9.17 -16.90
C PRO A 202 -1.13 -7.80 -16.24
N VAL A 203 -2.18 -7.45 -15.50
CA VAL A 203 -2.20 -6.24 -14.70
C VAL A 203 -1.22 -6.42 -13.54
N GLU A 204 -0.26 -5.51 -13.43
CA GLU A 204 0.77 -5.55 -12.40
C GLU A 204 0.81 -4.22 -11.66
N VAL A 205 1.11 -4.25 -10.37
CA VAL A 205 1.41 -3.04 -9.60
C VAL A 205 2.78 -3.18 -8.99
N MET A 206 3.73 -2.42 -9.52
CA MET A 206 5.10 -2.33 -8.99
C MET A 206 5.11 -1.61 -7.65
N ILE A 207 5.86 -2.14 -6.69
CA ILE A 207 6.20 -1.49 -5.43
C ILE A 207 7.59 -0.86 -5.59
N CYS A 208 7.62 0.46 -5.54
CA CYS A 208 8.83 1.25 -5.66
C CYS A 208 9.08 2.05 -4.38
N PHE A 209 10.35 2.15 -4.00
CA PHE A 209 10.81 3.05 -2.95
C PHE A 209 11.36 4.33 -3.55
N LYS A 210 11.03 5.46 -2.94
CA LYS A 210 11.73 6.72 -3.20
C LYS A 210 11.78 7.55 -1.91
N PRO A 211 12.95 8.07 -1.51
CA PRO A 211 13.03 8.96 -0.37
C PRO A 211 12.34 10.28 -0.69
N TYR A 212 11.92 11.02 0.31
CA TYR A 212 11.32 12.34 0.09
C TYR A 212 12.42 13.44 0.04
N PRO A 213 12.29 14.46 -0.83
CA PRO A 213 13.18 15.62 -0.81
C PRO A 213 13.24 16.32 0.55
N PRO A 214 14.34 17.00 0.89
CA PRO A 214 15.59 17.10 0.12
C PRO A 214 16.46 15.83 0.20
N TYR A 215 16.82 15.29 -0.97
CA TYR A 215 17.59 14.03 -1.07
C TYR A 215 19.02 14.14 -0.50
N ALA A 216 19.59 15.35 -0.50
CA ALA A 216 20.92 15.63 0.04
C ALA A 216 21.07 15.27 1.53
N HIS A 217 19.96 15.15 2.25
CA HIS A 217 19.94 14.78 3.67
C HIS A 217 19.41 13.37 3.91
N PHE A 218 19.08 12.63 2.85
CA PHE A 218 18.62 11.26 2.99
C PHE A 218 19.73 10.40 3.60
N ARG A 219 19.38 9.71 4.69
CA ARG A 219 20.25 8.73 5.33
C ARG A 219 19.46 7.44 5.51
N PRO A 220 19.98 6.29 5.07
CA PRO A 220 19.38 5.02 5.39
C PRO A 220 19.25 4.85 6.91
N PRO A 221 18.15 4.30 7.43
CA PRO A 221 18.02 3.98 8.85
C PRO A 221 19.23 3.15 9.32
N GLY A 222 19.83 3.48 10.47
CA GLY A 222 20.99 2.75 10.99
C GLY A 222 22.33 3.04 10.31
N ALA A 223 22.38 3.91 9.29
CA ALA A 223 23.66 4.41 8.78
C ALA A 223 24.38 5.22 9.88
N PRO A 224 25.67 4.94 10.17
CA PRO A 224 26.42 5.71 11.15
C PRO A 224 26.47 7.18 10.72
N ALA A 225 26.34 8.10 11.67
CA ALA A 225 26.52 9.52 11.39
C ALA A 225 27.94 9.70 10.82
N SER A 226 28.03 10.07 9.55
CA SER A 226 29.32 10.42 8.95
C SER A 226 29.92 11.56 9.78
N ARG A 227 31.07 11.28 10.40
CA ARG A 227 31.87 12.27 11.12
C ARG A 227 32.12 13.44 10.16
N PRO A 228 31.94 14.71 10.58
CA PRO A 228 32.28 15.84 9.73
C PRO A 228 33.73 15.67 9.25
N ARG A 229 33.95 15.84 7.93
CA ARG A 229 35.32 15.86 7.39
C ARG A 229 36.09 16.96 8.13
N ARG A 230 37.17 16.56 8.79
CA ARG A 230 38.12 17.48 9.42
C ARG A 230 38.56 18.46 8.32
N PRO A 231 38.49 19.79 8.54
CA PRO A 231 39.06 20.73 7.58
C PRO A 231 40.52 20.35 7.37
N ALA A 232 40.95 20.30 6.11
CA ALA A 232 42.37 20.16 5.80
C ALA A 232 43.09 21.33 6.48
N ALA A 233 44.13 21.01 7.27
CA ALA A 233 45.03 22.04 7.77
C ALA A 233 45.62 22.76 6.56
N ALA A 234 45.43 24.07 6.48
CA ALA A 234 46.08 24.90 5.48
C ALA A 234 47.60 24.95 5.78
N PRO A 235 48.46 25.00 4.75
CA PRO A 235 49.91 25.08 4.89
C PRO A 235 50.38 26.41 5.50
#